data_AF-A0A419TD34-F1
#
_entry.id   AF-A0A419TD34-F1
#
_cell.length_a   1.000
_cell.length_b   1.000
_cell.length_c   1.000
_cell.angle_alpha   90.00
_cell.angle_beta   90.00
_cell.angle_gamma   90.00
#
_symmetry.space_group_name_H-M   'P 1'
#
loop_
_entity.id
_entity.type
_entity.pdbx_description
1 polymer ?
#
loop_
_entity_poly.entity_id
_entity_poly.type
_entity_poly.pdbx_seq_one_letter_code
_entity_poly.pdbx_strand_id
1 'polypeptide(L)'
;MENQQRSWEDWATETFVGSNYYYYKKKWEYQIPDRSFTSWNWAAFFFPFYWMIYRKMYLYSFLFFIASIVGSILPIGLIFHCLVGVYGNYLYFKTCNNTIRTASQYSNENAIAYIKKKGGSNLLGVILTIVSILVVTGMVFLGIILFAYDSDTSSVSNQNTYDATSVNKEIIVTAPNSYEQEKDDTNDLYLYDDIKNSELIFNVYYKDDYQDTVNEQYFMDLIKEYFNSKYSLSPVNNKEMLTLDHQAPQTLYTATIGTNVLYFYFTCEKFDKYYVLTTFTIRPSDWNRVREEITDAISSVRPNDTL
;
A
#
# COMPACT_ATOMS: atom_id res chain seq x y z
N MET A 1 -67.66 15.62 -11.59
CA MET A 1 -66.25 15.46 -11.16
C MET A 1 -66.02 16.54 -10.12
N GLU A 2 -66.18 16.19 -8.85
CA GLU A 2 -66.07 17.13 -7.73
C GLU A 2 -64.64 17.68 -7.65
N ASN A 3 -64.56 19.01 -7.78
CA ASN A 3 -63.35 19.78 -7.58
C ASN A 3 -63.11 19.86 -6.06
N GLN A 4 -62.60 18.79 -5.45
CA GLN A 4 -62.21 18.81 -4.04
C GLN A 4 -61.06 19.82 -3.89
N GLN A 5 -61.39 20.98 -3.31
CA GLN A 5 -60.43 21.99 -2.95
C GLN A 5 -59.37 21.35 -2.04
N ARG A 6 -58.13 21.27 -2.56
CA ARG A 6 -57.02 20.59 -1.89
C ARG A 6 -56.72 21.26 -0.55
N SER A 7 -56.64 20.48 0.53
CA SER A 7 -56.29 21.03 1.84
C SER A 7 -54.85 21.59 1.81
N TRP A 8 -54.59 22.61 2.65
CA TRP A 8 -53.25 23.19 2.81
C TRP A 8 -52.20 22.11 3.13
N GLU A 9 -52.53 21.18 4.02
CA GLU A 9 -51.64 20.10 4.43
C GLU A 9 -51.29 19.16 3.27
N ASP A 10 -52.26 18.84 2.42
CA ASP A 10 -52.06 17.94 1.28
C ASP A 10 -51.18 18.59 0.20
N TRP A 11 -51.41 19.88 -0.07
CA TRP A 11 -50.56 20.69 -0.95
C TRP A 11 -49.14 20.85 -0.39
N ALA A 12 -49.01 21.14 0.90
CA ALA A 12 -47.73 21.34 1.57
C ALA A 12 -46.92 20.04 1.59
N THR A 13 -47.58 18.91 1.83
CA THR A 13 -46.98 17.57 1.79
C THR A 13 -46.49 17.22 0.39
N GLU A 14 -47.28 17.43 -0.66
CA GLU A 14 -46.82 17.20 -2.02
C GLU A 14 -45.64 18.10 -2.39
N THR A 15 -45.71 19.38 -2.05
CA THR A 15 -44.63 20.33 -2.31
C THR A 15 -43.34 19.92 -1.60
N PHE A 16 -43.46 19.43 -0.36
CA PHE A 16 -42.31 18.95 0.41
C PHE A 16 -41.74 17.64 -0.14
N VAL A 17 -42.58 16.71 -0.59
CA VAL A 17 -42.14 15.38 -1.05
C VAL A 17 -41.66 15.38 -2.51
N GLY A 18 -42.29 16.17 -3.36
CA GLY A 18 -42.04 16.21 -4.80
C GLY A 18 -42.56 14.97 -5.53
N SER A 19 -41.80 14.48 -6.51
CA SER A 19 -42.21 13.42 -7.44
C SER A 19 -42.64 12.09 -6.79
N ASN A 20 -42.22 11.83 -5.55
CA ASN A 20 -42.58 10.61 -4.82
C ASN A 20 -43.85 10.77 -3.95
N TYR A 21 -44.61 11.85 -4.13
CA TYR A 21 -45.72 12.20 -3.24
C TYR A 21 -46.72 11.07 -3.04
N TYR A 22 -47.25 10.46 -4.10
CA TYR A 22 -48.24 9.38 -3.97
C TYR A 22 -47.73 8.16 -3.20
N TYR A 23 -46.44 7.82 -3.35
CA TYR A 23 -45.82 6.74 -2.58
C TYR A 23 -45.83 7.04 -1.09
N TYR A 24 -45.42 8.26 -0.69
CA TYR A 24 -45.39 8.64 0.72
C TYR A 24 -46.79 8.89 1.27
N LYS A 25 -47.70 9.48 0.49
CA LYS A 25 -49.11 9.68 0.87
C LYS A 25 -49.74 8.36 1.31
N LYS A 26 -49.61 7.29 0.50
CA LYS A 26 -50.11 5.95 0.84
C LYS A 26 -49.50 5.39 2.12
N LYS A 27 -48.21 5.64 2.37
CA LYS A 27 -47.53 5.18 3.59
C LYS A 27 -47.93 5.96 4.84
N TRP A 28 -48.35 7.21 4.67
CA TRP A 28 -48.61 8.16 5.74
C TRP A 28 -50.10 8.34 6.05
N GLU A 29 -50.99 7.84 5.20
CA GLU A 29 -52.45 8.04 5.25
C GLU A 29 -53.08 7.80 6.62
N TYR A 30 -52.58 6.82 7.39
CA TYR A 30 -53.10 6.46 8.72
C TYR A 30 -52.10 6.74 9.85
N GLN A 31 -51.07 7.53 9.61
CA GLN A 31 -49.99 7.78 10.57
C GLN A 31 -50.20 9.09 11.33
N ILE A 32 -49.83 9.09 12.61
CA ILE A 32 -49.97 10.26 13.50
C ILE A 32 -48.58 10.88 13.69
N PRO A 33 -48.40 12.20 13.48
CA PRO A 33 -47.08 12.86 13.53
C PRO A 33 -46.23 12.58 14.77
N ASP A 34 -46.86 12.47 15.94
CA ASP A 34 -46.18 12.28 17.22
C ASP A 34 -45.99 10.81 17.64
N ARG A 35 -46.45 9.85 16.81
CA ARG A 35 -46.24 8.42 17.05
C ARG A 35 -45.26 7.84 16.03
N SER A 36 -44.29 7.07 16.51
CA SER A 36 -43.43 6.29 15.62
C SER A 36 -44.24 5.18 14.94
N PHE A 37 -43.85 4.86 13.72
CA PHE A 37 -44.39 3.72 12.98
C PHE A 37 -43.27 3.04 12.20
N THR A 38 -43.52 1.79 11.82
CA THR A 38 -42.61 0.98 11.03
C THR A 38 -43.13 0.83 9.62
N SER A 39 -42.24 0.97 8.63
CA SER A 39 -42.58 0.69 7.23
C SER A 39 -41.28 0.49 6.46
N TRP A 40 -41.15 -0.64 5.79
CA TRP A 40 -39.92 -1.00 5.08
C TRP A 40 -39.55 -0.01 3.97
N ASN A 41 -38.28 0.39 3.93
CA ASN A 41 -37.71 1.25 2.90
C ASN A 41 -36.40 0.66 2.37
N TRP A 42 -36.45 0.11 1.16
CA TRP A 42 -35.28 -0.48 0.50
C TRP A 42 -34.14 0.50 0.28
N ALA A 43 -34.44 1.73 -0.15
CA ALA A 43 -33.41 2.74 -0.40
C ALA A 43 -32.71 3.16 0.91
N ALA A 44 -33.48 3.29 2.00
CA ALA A 44 -32.95 3.63 3.32
C ALA A 44 -32.18 2.45 3.96
N PHE A 45 -32.48 1.20 3.60
CA PHE A 45 -31.73 0.02 4.07
C PHE A 45 -30.37 -0.12 3.37
N PHE A 46 -30.34 -0.08 2.03
CA PHE A 46 -29.08 -0.26 1.29
C PHE A 46 -28.21 0.99 1.29
N PHE A 47 -28.83 2.17 1.28
CA PHE A 47 -28.14 3.46 1.15
C PHE A 47 -28.61 4.48 2.20
N PRO A 48 -28.60 4.16 3.50
CA PRO A 48 -29.14 5.00 4.57
C PRO A 48 -28.62 6.44 4.53
N PHE A 49 -27.29 6.60 4.52
CA PHE A 49 -26.64 7.90 4.48
C PHE A 49 -27.04 8.73 3.25
N TYR A 50 -26.92 8.15 2.05
CA TYR A 50 -27.24 8.83 0.79
C TYR A 50 -28.74 9.12 0.64
N TRP A 51 -29.60 8.21 1.07
CA TRP A 51 -31.04 8.40 1.05
C TRP A 51 -31.46 9.58 1.94
N MET A 52 -30.87 9.71 3.13
CA MET A 52 -31.14 10.85 4.02
C MET A 52 -30.64 12.18 3.43
N ILE A 53 -29.44 12.23 2.84
CA ILE A 53 -28.94 13.41 2.11
C ILE A 53 -29.86 13.78 0.95
N TYR A 54 -30.25 12.79 0.14
CA TYR A 54 -31.15 12.97 -0.98
C TYR A 54 -32.49 13.59 -0.53
N ARG A 55 -33.00 13.22 0.65
CA ARG A 55 -34.24 13.77 1.24
C ARG A 55 -34.01 14.99 2.14
N LYS A 56 -32.83 15.60 2.09
CA LYS A 56 -32.42 16.79 2.88
C LYS A 56 -32.52 16.60 4.39
N MET A 57 -32.42 15.36 4.86
CA MET A 57 -32.38 14.98 6.28
C MET A 57 -30.94 14.98 6.81
N TYR A 58 -30.22 16.11 6.67
CA TYR A 58 -28.78 16.17 6.90
C TYR A 58 -28.36 15.81 8.33
N LEU A 59 -29.14 16.23 9.34
CA LEU A 59 -28.86 15.87 10.73
C LEU A 59 -28.92 14.35 10.94
N TYR A 60 -29.96 13.69 10.42
CA TYR A 60 -30.06 12.23 10.50
C TYR A 60 -28.95 11.53 9.69
N SER A 61 -28.55 12.08 8.54
CA SER A 61 -27.40 11.55 7.78
C SER A 61 -26.10 11.65 8.58
N PHE A 62 -25.87 12.76 9.28
CA PHE A 62 -24.70 12.96 10.13
C PHE A 62 -24.69 12.00 11.32
N LEU A 63 -25.82 11.86 12.03
CA LEU A 63 -25.94 10.90 13.14
C LEU A 63 -25.70 9.46 12.68
N PHE A 64 -26.22 9.10 11.50
CA PHE A 64 -25.97 7.78 10.92
C PHE A 64 -24.51 7.59 10.51
N PHE A 65 -23.84 8.62 10.00
CA PHE A 65 -22.41 8.57 9.70
C PHE A 65 -21.58 8.26 10.96
N ILE A 66 -21.85 8.94 12.09
CA ILE A 66 -21.21 8.63 13.37
C ILE A 66 -21.52 7.20 13.83
N ALA A 67 -22.79 6.77 13.73
CA ALA A 67 -23.17 5.40 14.06
C ALA A 67 -22.46 4.37 13.16
N SER A 68 -22.19 4.71 11.89
CA SER A 68 -21.46 3.84 10.96
C SER A 68 -19.99 3.69 11.34
N ILE A 69 -19.35 4.76 11.85
CA ILE A 69 -17.99 4.67 12.40
C ILE A 69 -17.98 3.71 13.60
N VAL A 70 -18.91 3.86 14.55
CA VAL A 70 -19.02 2.94 15.69
C VAL A 70 -19.31 1.51 15.24
N GLY A 71 -20.20 1.35 14.26
CA GLY A 71 -20.56 0.07 13.65
C GLY A 71 -19.50 -0.54 12.73
N SER A 72 -18.40 0.17 12.46
CA SER A 72 -17.20 -0.42 11.83
C SER A 72 -16.23 -1.02 12.86
N ILE A 73 -16.28 -0.55 14.10
CA ILE A 73 -15.46 -1.07 15.21
C ILE A 73 -16.11 -2.33 15.80
N LEU A 74 -17.44 -2.31 15.94
CA LEU A 74 -18.25 -3.43 16.41
C LEU A 74 -18.98 -4.05 15.21
N PRO A 75 -19.12 -5.38 15.07
CA PRO A 75 -19.77 -6.03 13.93
C PRO A 75 -21.32 -5.90 13.93
N ILE A 76 -21.82 -4.72 14.29
CA ILE A 76 -23.24 -4.36 14.44
C ILE A 76 -23.74 -3.41 13.34
N GLY A 77 -22.91 -3.07 12.35
CA GLY A 77 -23.27 -2.13 11.27
C GLY A 77 -24.60 -2.49 10.57
N LEU A 78 -24.85 -3.77 10.31
CA LEU A 78 -26.08 -4.25 9.68
C LEU A 78 -27.34 -3.92 10.51
N ILE A 79 -27.23 -3.87 11.84
CA ILE A 79 -28.34 -3.50 12.73
C ILE A 79 -28.77 -2.06 12.45
N PHE A 80 -27.82 -1.13 12.28
CA PHE A 80 -28.15 0.26 11.94
C PHE A 80 -28.82 0.38 10.57
N HIS A 81 -28.40 -0.41 9.58
CA HIS A 81 -29.07 -0.47 8.28
C HIS A 81 -30.51 -0.97 8.41
N CYS A 82 -30.74 -2.05 9.16
CA CYS A 82 -32.08 -2.56 9.44
C CYS A 82 -32.96 -1.51 10.15
N LEU A 83 -32.43 -0.82 11.16
CA LEU A 83 -33.14 0.24 11.88
C LEU A 83 -33.57 1.37 10.94
N VAL A 84 -32.67 1.84 10.08
CA VAL A 84 -33.01 2.89 9.10
C VAL A 84 -33.94 2.37 8.00
N GLY A 85 -33.82 1.10 7.59
CA GLY A 85 -34.76 0.44 6.68
C GLY A 85 -36.18 0.38 7.23
N VAL A 86 -36.34 0.13 8.53
CA VAL A 86 -37.64 0.02 9.22
C VAL A 86 -38.24 1.38 9.55
N TYR A 87 -37.42 2.33 10.06
CA TYR A 87 -37.89 3.63 10.57
C TYR A 87 -37.67 4.80 9.61
N GLY A 88 -36.97 4.63 8.49
CA GLY A 88 -36.63 5.72 7.58
C GLY A 88 -37.85 6.49 7.09
N ASN A 89 -38.93 5.78 6.73
CA ASN A 89 -40.19 6.42 6.31
C ASN A 89 -40.83 7.26 7.43
N TYR A 90 -40.70 6.82 8.69
CA TYR A 90 -41.15 7.59 9.85
C TYR A 90 -40.28 8.84 10.07
N LEU A 91 -38.96 8.72 9.99
CA LEU A 91 -38.05 9.88 10.13
C LEU A 91 -38.36 10.96 9.09
N TYR A 92 -38.65 10.53 7.85
CA TYR A 92 -39.02 11.45 6.79
C TYR A 92 -40.42 12.05 6.97
N PHE A 93 -41.40 11.26 7.43
CA PHE A 93 -42.73 11.76 7.81
C PHE A 93 -42.65 12.81 8.92
N LYS A 94 -41.89 12.53 9.98
CA LYS A 94 -41.67 13.46 11.09
C LYS A 94 -41.02 14.75 10.62
N THR A 95 -40.04 14.65 9.71
CA THR A 95 -39.37 15.83 9.12
C THR A 95 -40.35 16.66 8.29
N CYS A 96 -41.20 16.03 7.49
CA CYS A 96 -42.23 16.68 6.69
C CYS A 96 -43.21 17.45 7.61
N ASN A 97 -43.82 16.76 8.59
CA ASN A 97 -44.78 17.36 9.51
C ASN A 97 -44.17 18.50 10.33
N ASN A 98 -42.96 18.34 10.85
CA ASN A 98 -42.27 19.42 11.56
C ASN A 98 -42.05 20.62 10.65
N THR A 99 -41.67 20.40 9.39
CA THR A 99 -41.46 21.48 8.42
C THR A 99 -42.77 22.21 8.13
N ILE A 100 -43.87 21.49 7.93
CA ILE A 100 -45.20 22.06 7.66
C ILE A 100 -45.72 22.83 8.89
N ARG A 101 -45.55 22.28 10.10
CA ARG A 101 -45.93 22.94 11.36
C ARG A 101 -45.12 24.22 11.62
N THR A 102 -43.84 24.23 11.28
CA THR A 102 -43.05 25.48 11.34
C THR A 102 -43.50 26.45 10.25
N ALA A 103 -43.81 25.96 9.04
CA ALA A 103 -44.26 26.80 7.94
C ALA A 103 -45.59 27.52 8.25
N SER A 104 -46.51 26.87 8.97
CA SER A 104 -47.80 27.46 9.36
C SER A 104 -47.67 28.64 10.34
N GLN A 105 -46.48 28.90 10.88
CA GLN A 105 -46.19 30.07 11.72
C GLN A 105 -45.80 31.31 10.90
N TYR A 106 -45.58 31.16 9.58
CA TYR A 106 -45.23 32.25 8.67
C TYR A 106 -46.44 32.77 7.89
N SER A 107 -46.30 33.94 7.27
CA SER A 107 -47.24 34.38 6.22
C SER A 107 -47.25 33.41 5.04
N ASN A 108 -48.36 33.34 4.29
CA ASN A 108 -48.54 32.37 3.21
C ASN A 108 -47.36 32.30 2.22
N GLU A 109 -46.84 33.45 1.76
CA GLU A 109 -45.70 33.47 0.83
C GLU A 109 -44.42 32.90 1.46
N ASN A 110 -44.13 33.28 2.70
CA ASN A 110 -42.96 32.80 3.44
C ASN A 110 -43.07 31.31 3.80
N ALA A 111 -44.27 30.84 4.12
CA ALA A 111 -44.56 29.43 4.36
C ALA A 111 -44.27 28.58 3.11
N ILE A 112 -44.76 29.03 1.94
CA ILE A 112 -44.52 28.38 0.64
C ILE A 112 -43.02 28.32 0.34
N ALA A 113 -42.30 29.44 0.50
CA ALA A 113 -40.87 29.52 0.25
C ALA A 113 -40.07 28.60 1.19
N TYR A 114 -40.45 28.55 2.47
CA TYR A 114 -39.83 27.70 3.49
C TYR A 114 -39.96 26.21 3.15
N ILE A 115 -41.18 25.76 2.79
CA ILE A 115 -41.44 24.36 2.42
C ILE A 115 -40.63 23.97 1.17
N LYS A 116 -40.64 24.81 0.12
CA LYS A 116 -39.86 24.56 -1.10
C LYS A 116 -38.36 24.46 -0.84
N LYS A 117 -37.82 25.28 0.08
CA LYS A 117 -36.41 25.24 0.45
C LYS A 117 -36.03 23.95 1.18
N LYS A 118 -36.84 23.56 2.18
CA LYS A 118 -36.57 22.41 3.06
C LYS A 118 -36.93 21.06 2.43
N GLY A 119 -37.96 21.02 1.58
CA GLY A 119 -38.42 19.82 0.89
C GLY A 119 -37.71 19.56 -0.44
N GLY A 120 -38.28 18.66 -1.23
CA GLY A 120 -37.74 18.15 -2.47
C GLY A 120 -36.58 17.18 -2.26
N SER A 121 -35.80 16.98 -3.32
CA SER A 121 -34.61 16.13 -3.31
C SER A 121 -33.33 16.93 -3.55
N ASN A 122 -32.19 16.36 -3.14
CA ASN A 122 -30.86 16.94 -3.35
C ASN A 122 -29.91 15.92 -4.02
N LEU A 123 -30.10 15.69 -5.32
CA LEU A 123 -29.24 14.79 -6.09
C LEU A 123 -27.79 15.31 -6.17
N LEU A 124 -27.61 16.62 -6.37
CA LEU A 124 -26.28 17.24 -6.40
C LEU A 124 -25.51 16.99 -5.10
N GLY A 125 -26.17 17.11 -3.94
CA GLY A 125 -25.58 16.80 -2.65
C GLY A 125 -25.15 15.34 -2.50
N VAL A 126 -25.86 14.39 -3.10
CA VAL A 126 -25.44 12.98 -3.15
C VAL A 126 -24.18 12.82 -4.01
N ILE A 127 -24.18 13.39 -5.23
CA ILE A 127 -23.05 13.30 -6.16
C ILE A 127 -21.79 13.90 -5.54
N LEU A 128 -21.89 15.12 -4.99
CA LEU A 128 -20.75 15.79 -4.36
C LEU A 128 -20.19 14.97 -3.20
N THR A 129 -21.07 14.37 -2.38
CA THR A 129 -20.60 13.53 -1.25
C THR A 129 -19.90 12.26 -1.74
N ILE A 130 -20.40 11.61 -2.80
CA ILE A 130 -19.73 10.44 -3.40
C ILE A 130 -18.34 10.84 -3.93
N VAL A 131 -18.25 11.94 -4.68
CA VAL A 131 -16.98 12.43 -5.21
C VAL A 131 -15.98 12.72 -4.09
N SER A 132 -16.42 13.42 -3.03
CA SER A 132 -15.57 13.70 -1.87
C SER A 132 -15.05 12.42 -1.19
N ILE A 133 -15.90 11.39 -1.04
CA ILE A 133 -15.47 10.10 -0.47
C ILE A 133 -14.42 9.44 -1.36
N LEU A 134 -14.65 9.38 -2.68
CA LEU A 134 -13.70 8.77 -3.62
C LEU A 134 -12.35 9.49 -3.61
N VAL A 135 -12.36 10.83 -3.54
CA VAL A 135 -11.13 11.64 -3.45
C VAL A 135 -10.37 11.32 -2.16
N VAL A 136 -11.05 11.32 -1.01
CA VAL A 136 -10.42 11.02 0.29
C VAL A 136 -9.85 9.60 0.30
N THR A 137 -10.62 8.60 -0.17
CA THR A 137 -10.14 7.22 -0.26
C THR A 137 -8.93 7.10 -1.18
N GLY A 138 -8.94 7.78 -2.34
CA GLY A 138 -7.81 7.82 -3.25
C GLY A 138 -6.55 8.43 -2.64
N MET A 139 -6.69 9.53 -1.88
CA MET A 139 -5.58 10.15 -1.15
C MET A 139 -5.01 9.23 -0.08
N VAL A 140 -5.85 8.53 0.69
CA VAL A 140 -5.41 7.56 1.70
C VAL A 140 -4.63 6.42 1.03
N PHE A 141 -5.14 5.88 -0.07
CA PHE A 141 -4.48 4.79 -0.79
C PHE A 141 -3.13 5.23 -1.37
N LEU A 142 -3.08 6.43 -1.96
CA LEU A 142 -1.83 7.03 -2.44
C LEU A 142 -0.82 7.22 -1.29
N GLY A 143 -1.28 7.70 -0.12
CA GLY A 143 -0.44 7.84 1.06
C GLY A 143 0.15 6.51 1.53
N ILE A 144 -0.63 5.43 1.51
CA ILE A 144 -0.15 4.07 1.84
C ILE A 144 0.92 3.61 0.85
N ILE A 145 0.72 3.83 -0.46
CA ILE A 145 1.72 3.47 -1.49
C ILE A 145 3.03 4.25 -1.27
N LEU A 146 2.94 5.56 -1.04
CA LEU A 146 4.11 6.39 -0.81
C LEU A 146 4.84 5.99 0.47
N PHE A 147 4.11 5.68 1.54
CA PHE A 147 4.70 5.19 2.78
C PHE A 147 5.39 3.84 2.61
N ALA A 148 4.77 2.91 1.87
CA ALA A 148 5.38 1.62 1.55
C ALA A 148 6.64 1.78 0.69
N TYR A 149 6.61 2.68 -0.31
CA TYR A 149 7.76 3.01 -1.13
C TYR A 149 8.91 3.60 -0.30
N ASP A 150 8.61 4.51 0.62
CA ASP A 150 9.61 5.12 1.51
C ASP A 150 10.20 4.11 2.50
N SER A 151 9.40 3.17 3.00
CA SER A 151 9.90 2.09 3.86
C SER A 151 10.84 1.12 3.13
N ASP A 152 10.67 0.94 1.82
CA ASP A 152 11.59 0.14 1.01
C ASP A 152 12.90 0.89 0.69
N THR A 153 12.88 2.23 0.70
CA THR A 153 14.09 3.05 0.49
C THR A 153 14.81 3.41 1.79
N SER A 154 14.14 3.33 2.94
CA SER A 154 14.67 3.67 4.27
C SER A 154 15.16 2.45 5.05
N SER A 155 15.94 1.57 4.41
CA SER A 155 16.58 0.42 5.08
C SER A 155 18.10 0.49 5.04
N VAL A 156 18.72 1.64 5.35
CA VAL A 156 20.16 1.68 5.67
C VAL A 156 20.42 2.70 6.77
N SER A 157 20.37 2.26 8.03
CA SER A 157 21.01 2.98 9.14
C SER A 157 21.68 2.00 10.13
N ASN A 158 22.95 1.70 9.89
CA ASN A 158 24.07 1.49 10.83
C ASN A 158 23.89 0.62 12.10
N GLN A 159 23.02 -0.40 12.10
CA GLN A 159 23.08 -1.52 13.09
C GLN A 159 22.99 -2.92 12.45
N ASN A 160 23.06 -3.02 11.12
CA ASN A 160 22.72 -4.24 10.38
C ASN A 160 23.92 -4.97 9.75
N THR A 161 25.12 -4.87 10.33
CA THR A 161 26.30 -5.60 9.84
C THR A 161 27.01 -6.34 10.96
N TYR A 162 27.79 -7.36 10.59
CA TYR A 162 28.68 -8.12 11.48
C TYR A 162 30.00 -8.43 10.78
N ASP A 163 31.05 -8.69 11.56
CA ASP A 163 32.34 -9.12 11.02
C ASP A 163 32.33 -10.64 10.80
N ALA A 164 32.33 -11.03 9.52
CA ALA A 164 32.51 -12.41 9.08
C ALA A 164 34.00 -12.69 8.87
N THR A 165 34.51 -13.79 9.45
CA THR A 165 35.92 -14.18 9.33
C THR A 165 36.03 -15.40 8.43
N SER A 166 37.01 -15.39 7.51
CA SER A 166 37.28 -16.53 6.65
C SER A 166 37.70 -17.77 7.47
N VAL A 167 37.52 -18.96 6.89
CA VAL A 167 37.85 -20.25 7.52
C VAL A 167 39.33 -20.32 7.90
N ASN A 168 40.21 -19.84 7.01
CA ASN A 168 41.66 -19.73 7.23
C ASN A 168 42.05 -18.58 8.17
N LYS A 169 41.08 -17.74 8.59
CA LYS A 169 41.25 -16.55 9.44
C LYS A 169 42.16 -15.47 8.88
N GLU A 170 42.41 -15.45 7.57
CA GLU A 170 43.27 -14.46 6.92
C GLU A 170 42.56 -13.12 6.69
N ILE A 171 41.25 -13.14 6.45
CA ILE A 171 40.46 -11.95 6.12
C ILE A 171 39.22 -11.80 7.01
N ILE A 172 38.85 -10.55 7.24
CA ILE A 172 37.57 -10.16 7.85
C ILE A 172 36.79 -9.32 6.84
N VAL A 173 35.50 -9.60 6.73
CA VAL A 173 34.54 -8.85 5.91
C VAL A 173 33.41 -8.37 6.79
N THR A 174 33.06 -7.09 6.71
CA THR A 174 31.89 -6.54 7.40
C THR A 174 30.66 -6.81 6.53
N ALA A 175 29.99 -7.93 6.80
CA ALA A 175 28.86 -8.45 6.04
C ALA A 175 27.52 -7.89 6.55
N PRO A 176 26.50 -7.75 5.69
CA PRO A 176 25.14 -7.44 6.13
C PRO A 176 24.54 -8.60 6.94
N ASN A 177 23.80 -8.30 8.01
CA ASN A 177 23.16 -9.29 8.89
C ASN A 177 22.15 -10.21 8.18
N SER A 178 21.69 -9.84 6.99
CA SER A 178 20.81 -10.69 6.19
C SER A 178 21.57 -11.85 5.52
N TYR A 179 22.89 -11.77 5.43
CA TYR A 179 23.74 -12.84 4.96
C TYR A 179 24.21 -13.69 6.12
N GLU A 180 23.90 -14.97 6.08
CA GLU A 180 24.41 -15.96 7.03
C GLU A 180 25.69 -16.58 6.49
N GLN A 181 26.67 -16.82 7.36
CA GLN A 181 27.90 -17.52 6.99
C GLN A 181 27.63 -19.02 6.89
N GLU A 182 27.74 -19.54 5.67
CA GLU A 182 27.50 -20.94 5.36
C GLU A 182 28.74 -21.80 5.64
N LYS A 183 28.51 -23.04 6.06
CA LYS A 183 29.58 -24.03 6.22
C LYS A 183 29.89 -24.63 4.86
N ASP A 184 31.08 -24.33 4.37
CA ASP A 184 31.56 -24.82 3.08
C ASP A 184 33.04 -25.17 3.17
N ASP A 185 33.39 -26.33 2.64
CA ASP A 185 34.77 -26.83 2.59
C ASP A 185 35.51 -26.34 1.32
N THR A 186 34.81 -25.64 0.42
CA THR A 186 35.36 -25.22 -0.88
C THR A 186 35.76 -23.76 -0.96
N ASN A 187 35.06 -22.87 -0.26
CA ASN A 187 35.35 -21.43 -0.26
C ASN A 187 35.86 -20.94 1.10
N ASP A 188 36.74 -19.95 1.09
CA ASP A 188 37.33 -19.42 2.33
C ASP A 188 36.32 -18.62 3.16
N LEU A 189 35.38 -17.95 2.52
CA LEU A 189 34.23 -17.32 3.17
C LEU A 189 33.02 -17.36 2.24
N TYR A 190 31.97 -18.05 2.67
CA TYR A 190 30.71 -18.13 1.94
C TYR A 190 29.58 -17.51 2.76
N LEU A 191 28.97 -16.46 2.20
CA LEU A 191 27.83 -15.76 2.76
C LEU A 191 26.60 -15.96 1.85
N TYR A 192 25.45 -16.30 2.44
CA TYR A 192 24.21 -16.53 1.71
C TYR A 192 23.02 -15.81 2.34
N ASP A 193 22.17 -15.21 1.51
CA ASP A 193 20.90 -14.62 1.91
C ASP A 193 19.74 -15.39 1.23
N ASP A 194 18.97 -16.14 2.04
CA ASP A 194 17.88 -16.99 1.56
C ASP A 194 16.71 -16.20 0.95
N ILE A 195 16.45 -15.00 1.47
CA ILE A 195 15.33 -14.15 1.02
C ILE A 195 15.68 -13.53 -0.34
N LYS A 196 16.92 -13.04 -0.48
CA LYS A 196 17.44 -12.47 -1.72
C LYS A 196 17.81 -13.56 -2.73
N ASN A 197 18.01 -14.80 -2.29
CA ASN A 197 18.63 -15.90 -3.04
C ASN A 197 19.95 -15.39 -3.67
N SER A 198 20.84 -14.94 -2.80
CA SER A 198 22.06 -14.23 -3.16
C SER A 198 23.27 -14.82 -2.46
N GLU A 199 24.34 -15.02 -3.21
CA GLU A 199 25.60 -15.55 -2.71
C GLU A 199 26.67 -14.47 -2.76
N LEU A 200 27.46 -14.34 -1.69
CA LEU A 200 28.63 -13.48 -1.63
C LEU A 200 29.80 -14.32 -1.10
N ILE A 201 30.75 -14.60 -1.98
CA ILE A 201 31.83 -15.57 -1.74
C ILE A 201 33.17 -14.84 -1.86
N PHE A 202 34.08 -15.09 -0.92
CA PHE A 202 35.46 -14.60 -0.95
C PHE A 202 36.43 -15.78 -0.87
N ASN A 203 37.37 -15.82 -1.82
CA ASN A 203 38.44 -16.82 -1.89
C ASN A 203 39.80 -16.14 -1.84
N VAL A 204 40.69 -16.66 -0.99
CA VAL A 204 42.01 -16.12 -0.70
C VAL A 204 43.07 -16.96 -1.42
N TYR A 205 43.91 -16.29 -2.20
CA TYR A 205 45.01 -16.91 -2.94
C TYR A 205 46.34 -16.29 -2.52
N TYR A 206 47.20 -17.07 -1.86
CA TYR A 206 48.52 -16.59 -1.42
C TYR A 206 49.41 -16.29 -2.61
N LYS A 207 50.05 -15.12 -2.62
CA LYS A 207 50.92 -14.70 -3.73
C LYS A 207 52.12 -15.63 -3.92
N ASP A 208 52.65 -16.18 -2.83
CA ASP A 208 53.82 -17.06 -2.84
C ASP A 208 53.55 -18.41 -3.56
N ASP A 209 52.29 -18.77 -3.75
CA ASP A 209 51.89 -19.99 -4.49
C ASP A 209 51.94 -19.80 -6.02
N TYR A 210 52.16 -18.57 -6.49
CA TYR A 210 52.08 -18.19 -7.90
C TYR A 210 53.36 -17.52 -8.39
N GLN A 211 53.54 -17.53 -9.72
CA GLN A 211 54.62 -16.79 -10.36
C GLN A 211 54.38 -15.28 -10.23
N ASP A 212 55.45 -14.48 -10.15
CA ASP A 212 55.41 -13.01 -10.02
C ASP A 212 54.61 -12.29 -11.13
N THR A 213 54.37 -12.96 -12.26
CA THR A 213 53.57 -12.44 -13.37
C THR A 213 52.07 -12.53 -13.15
N VAL A 214 51.61 -13.26 -12.13
CA VAL A 214 50.18 -13.40 -11.79
C VAL A 214 49.66 -12.10 -11.18
N ASN A 215 48.51 -11.66 -11.68
CA ASN A 215 47.79 -10.47 -11.25
C ASN A 215 46.30 -10.77 -11.06
N GLU A 216 45.53 -9.76 -10.69
CA GLU A 216 44.08 -9.83 -10.44
C GLU A 216 43.32 -10.42 -11.63
N GLN A 217 43.73 -10.08 -12.86
CA GLN A 217 43.08 -10.54 -14.09
C GLN A 217 43.17 -12.06 -14.27
N TYR A 218 44.25 -12.69 -13.80
CA TYR A 218 44.39 -14.15 -13.84
C TYR A 218 43.24 -14.86 -13.10
N PHE A 219 42.90 -14.38 -11.90
CA PHE A 219 41.81 -14.95 -11.10
C PHE A 219 40.43 -14.64 -11.71
N MET A 220 40.29 -13.44 -12.28
CA MET A 220 39.08 -13.04 -13.01
C MET A 220 38.79 -13.95 -14.22
N ASP A 221 39.83 -14.34 -14.96
CA ASP A 221 39.70 -15.24 -16.10
C ASP A 221 39.41 -16.68 -15.65
N LEU A 222 40.06 -17.14 -14.58
CA LEU A 222 39.87 -18.46 -13.99
C LEU A 222 38.43 -18.66 -13.50
N ILE A 223 37.88 -17.71 -12.74
CA ILE A 223 36.52 -17.82 -12.21
C ILE A 223 35.47 -17.76 -13.32
N LYS A 224 35.71 -16.93 -14.33
CA LYS A 224 34.87 -16.83 -15.52
C LYS A 224 34.85 -18.17 -16.26
N GLU A 225 36.01 -18.78 -16.50
CA GLU A 225 36.09 -20.08 -17.19
C GLU A 225 35.36 -21.16 -16.40
N TYR A 226 35.56 -21.21 -15.08
CA TYR A 226 34.87 -22.13 -14.19
C TYR A 226 33.35 -22.02 -14.30
N PHE A 227 32.78 -20.83 -14.14
CA PHE A 227 31.32 -20.66 -14.24
C PHE A 227 30.79 -20.81 -15.67
N ASN A 228 31.57 -20.39 -16.67
CA ASN A 228 31.17 -20.54 -18.07
C ASN A 228 31.08 -22.02 -18.49
N SER A 229 31.92 -22.89 -17.91
CA SER A 229 31.83 -24.34 -18.12
C SER A 229 30.50 -24.96 -17.61
N LYS A 230 29.81 -24.26 -16.70
CA LYS A 230 28.58 -24.74 -16.05
C LYS A 230 27.31 -24.05 -16.57
N TYR A 231 27.34 -22.74 -16.78
CA TYR A 231 26.12 -21.93 -16.94
C TYR A 231 26.05 -21.06 -18.21
N SER A 232 27.04 -21.12 -19.11
CA SER A 232 27.09 -20.30 -20.34
C SER A 232 26.88 -18.80 -20.07
N LEU A 233 27.91 -18.15 -19.55
CA LEU A 233 27.87 -16.74 -19.14
C LEU A 233 27.79 -15.78 -20.35
N SER A 234 26.91 -14.79 -20.26
CA SER A 234 26.81 -13.68 -21.23
C SER A 234 27.16 -12.34 -20.57
N PRO A 235 28.01 -11.48 -21.16
CA PRO A 235 28.41 -10.22 -20.54
C PRO A 235 27.26 -9.21 -20.46
N VAL A 236 27.20 -8.45 -19.36
CA VAL A 236 26.20 -7.40 -19.12
C VAL A 236 26.90 -6.02 -19.17
N ASN A 237 26.81 -5.34 -20.31
CA ASN A 237 27.53 -4.08 -20.56
C ASN A 237 26.70 -2.81 -20.33
N ASN A 238 25.39 -2.94 -20.09
CA ASN A 238 24.45 -1.81 -19.97
C ASN A 238 24.09 -1.47 -18.51
N LYS A 239 24.92 -1.90 -17.56
CA LYS A 239 24.75 -1.67 -16.13
C LYS A 239 25.98 -0.98 -15.58
N GLU A 240 25.75 -0.08 -14.64
CA GLU A 240 26.83 0.50 -13.85
C GLU A 240 27.42 -0.57 -12.91
N MET A 241 28.75 -0.61 -12.86
CA MET A 241 29.51 -1.46 -11.95
C MET A 241 29.50 -0.92 -10.53
N LEU A 242 30.05 -1.68 -9.58
CA LEU A 242 30.15 -1.24 -8.18
C LEU A 242 31.26 -0.20 -8.03
N THR A 243 31.06 0.77 -7.13
CA THR A 243 32.04 1.83 -6.86
C THR A 243 32.94 1.38 -5.72
N LEU A 244 33.92 0.53 -6.02
CA LEU A 244 34.86 0.01 -5.03
C LEU A 244 35.90 1.06 -4.63
N ASP A 245 36.34 1.04 -3.38
CA ASP A 245 37.40 1.92 -2.87
C ASP A 245 38.74 1.70 -3.59
N HIS A 246 39.02 0.45 -3.98
CA HIS A 246 40.19 0.08 -4.78
C HIS A 246 39.82 -0.05 -6.26
N GLN A 247 40.73 0.34 -7.16
CA GLN A 247 40.58 0.17 -8.62
C GLN A 247 40.77 -1.29 -9.06
N ALA A 248 40.05 -2.21 -8.44
CA ALA A 248 40.05 -3.63 -8.81
C ALA A 248 39.33 -3.86 -10.15
N PRO A 249 39.77 -4.83 -10.97
CA PRO A 249 39.05 -5.23 -12.16
C PRO A 249 37.70 -5.84 -11.78
N GLN A 250 36.63 -5.41 -12.47
CA GLN A 250 35.27 -5.87 -12.22
C GLN A 250 34.65 -6.38 -13.52
N THR A 251 33.83 -7.44 -13.42
CA THR A 251 33.04 -7.93 -14.56
C THR A 251 31.66 -8.37 -14.10
N LEU A 252 30.66 -8.18 -14.97
CA LEU A 252 29.28 -8.60 -14.72
C LEU A 252 28.78 -9.46 -15.88
N TYR A 253 28.28 -10.64 -15.54
CA TYR A 253 27.70 -11.59 -16.46
C TYR A 253 26.27 -11.94 -16.05
N THR A 254 25.54 -12.58 -16.96
CA THR A 254 24.25 -13.19 -16.67
C THR A 254 24.20 -14.60 -17.24
N ALA A 255 23.49 -15.48 -16.53
CA ALA A 255 23.20 -16.83 -16.99
C ALA A 255 21.83 -17.30 -16.48
N THR A 256 21.29 -18.31 -17.16
CA THR A 256 20.04 -18.98 -16.78
C THR A 256 20.34 -20.32 -16.13
N ILE A 257 19.88 -20.50 -14.90
CA ILE A 257 20.04 -21.73 -14.13
C ILE A 257 18.64 -22.28 -13.84
N GLY A 258 18.26 -23.34 -14.56
CA GLY A 258 16.89 -23.86 -14.54
C GLY A 258 15.90 -22.81 -15.05
N THR A 259 15.00 -22.35 -14.18
CA THR A 259 14.03 -21.27 -14.48
C THR A 259 14.51 -19.89 -14.04
N ASN A 260 15.64 -19.81 -13.33
CA ASN A 260 16.11 -18.57 -12.71
C ASN A 260 17.14 -17.88 -13.60
N VAL A 261 17.05 -16.56 -13.72
CA VAL A 261 18.09 -15.74 -14.33
C VAL A 261 18.86 -15.08 -13.20
N LEU A 262 20.19 -15.24 -13.20
CA LEU A 262 21.07 -14.65 -12.21
C LEU A 262 22.12 -13.76 -12.89
N TYR A 263 22.52 -12.72 -12.17
CA TYR A 263 23.74 -11.98 -12.43
C TYR A 263 24.89 -12.61 -11.65
N PHE A 264 26.06 -12.63 -12.29
CA PHE A 264 27.33 -13.09 -11.75
C PHE A 264 28.30 -11.92 -11.83
N TYR A 265 28.62 -11.35 -10.68
CA TYR A 265 29.61 -10.30 -10.55
C TYR A 265 30.90 -10.87 -10.00
N PHE A 266 32.01 -10.53 -10.62
CA PHE A 266 33.35 -10.91 -10.18
C PHE A 266 34.19 -9.66 -9.98
N THR A 267 35.02 -9.67 -8.93
CA THR A 267 36.11 -8.72 -8.73
C THR A 267 37.26 -9.42 -8.02
N CYS A 268 38.48 -8.94 -8.22
CA CYS A 268 39.64 -9.47 -7.49
C CYS A 268 40.47 -8.31 -6.95
N GLU A 269 40.63 -8.27 -5.62
CA GLU A 269 41.45 -7.28 -4.94
C GLU A 269 42.82 -7.85 -4.58
N LYS A 270 43.85 -7.05 -4.79
CA LYS A 270 45.22 -7.39 -4.46
C LYS A 270 45.63 -6.76 -3.13
N PHE A 271 46.06 -7.61 -2.22
CA PHE A 271 46.65 -7.23 -0.94
C PHE A 271 48.15 -7.57 -0.92
N ASP A 272 48.82 -7.24 0.19
CA ASP A 272 50.26 -7.44 0.33
C ASP A 272 50.66 -8.92 0.19
N LYS A 273 49.92 -9.82 0.84
CA LYS A 273 50.22 -11.27 0.90
C LYS A 273 49.35 -12.14 -0.01
N TYR A 274 48.18 -11.67 -0.40
CA TYR A 274 47.19 -12.49 -1.10
C TYR A 274 46.38 -11.69 -2.12
N TYR A 275 45.75 -12.43 -3.03
CA TYR A 275 44.64 -11.95 -3.85
C TYR A 275 43.33 -12.43 -3.23
N VAL A 276 42.34 -11.56 -3.13
CA VAL A 276 40.98 -11.91 -2.71
C VAL A 276 40.07 -11.86 -3.92
N LEU A 277 39.60 -13.01 -4.36
CA LEU A 277 38.60 -13.12 -5.43
C LEU A 277 37.22 -13.12 -4.80
N THR A 278 36.39 -12.16 -5.21
CA THR A 278 34.99 -12.08 -4.80
C THR A 278 34.07 -12.52 -5.93
N THR A 279 33.15 -13.42 -5.61
CA THR A 279 32.01 -13.78 -6.46
C THR A 279 30.72 -13.35 -5.79
N PHE A 280 29.89 -12.61 -6.52
CA PHE A 280 28.58 -12.18 -6.05
C PHE A 280 27.49 -12.59 -7.05
N THR A 281 26.48 -13.31 -6.58
CA THR A 281 25.34 -13.74 -7.41
C THR A 281 24.03 -13.18 -6.87
N ILE A 282 23.19 -12.66 -7.77
CA ILE A 282 21.91 -12.03 -7.40
C ILE A 282 20.92 -12.06 -8.56
N ARG A 283 19.62 -11.94 -8.26
CA ARG A 283 18.59 -11.73 -9.28
C ARG A 283 18.77 -10.37 -9.99
N PRO A 284 18.59 -10.27 -11.32
CA PRO A 284 18.69 -9.01 -12.06
C PRO A 284 17.79 -7.88 -11.54
N SER A 285 16.60 -8.22 -11.04
CA SER A 285 15.65 -7.25 -10.46
C SER A 285 16.16 -6.60 -9.18
N ASP A 286 17.05 -7.30 -8.45
CA ASP A 286 17.56 -6.88 -7.16
C ASP A 286 18.91 -6.15 -7.28
N TRP A 287 19.60 -6.23 -8.42
CA TRP A 287 20.93 -5.64 -8.65
C TRP A 287 21.01 -4.21 -8.09
N ASN A 288 20.18 -3.29 -8.59
CA ASN A 288 20.21 -1.88 -8.18
C ASN A 288 19.86 -1.66 -6.71
N ARG A 289 19.03 -2.54 -6.12
CA ARG A 289 18.55 -2.40 -4.73
C ARG A 289 19.65 -2.70 -3.71
N VAL A 290 20.57 -3.59 -4.06
CA VAL A 290 21.60 -4.09 -3.12
C VAL A 290 23.01 -3.56 -3.40
N ARG A 291 23.20 -2.71 -4.43
CA ARG A 291 24.53 -2.26 -4.87
C ARG A 291 25.35 -1.63 -3.75
N GLU A 292 24.75 -0.73 -2.98
CA GLU A 292 25.43 0.01 -1.91
C GLU A 292 25.88 -0.94 -0.80
N GLU A 293 24.94 -1.73 -0.26
CA GLU A 293 25.19 -2.75 0.76
C GLU A 293 26.33 -3.72 0.38
N ILE A 294 26.35 -4.18 -0.87
CA ILE A 294 27.38 -5.12 -1.36
C ILE A 294 28.69 -4.41 -1.68
N THR A 295 28.65 -3.15 -2.13
CA THR A 295 29.86 -2.34 -2.32
C THR A 295 30.57 -2.13 -1.00
N ASP A 296 29.83 -1.82 0.06
CA ASP A 296 30.37 -1.65 1.41
C ASP A 296 30.99 -2.94 1.93
N ALA A 297 30.29 -4.07 1.75
CA ALA A 297 30.80 -5.38 2.16
C ALA A 297 32.12 -5.73 1.45
N ILE A 298 32.18 -5.58 0.12
CA ILE A 298 33.39 -5.87 -0.65
C ILE A 298 34.53 -4.91 -0.27
N SER A 299 34.25 -3.63 -0.12
CA SER A 299 35.28 -2.62 0.23
C SER A 299 35.76 -2.75 1.68
N SER A 300 35.00 -3.44 2.55
CA SER A 300 35.37 -3.68 3.95
C SER A 300 36.38 -4.82 4.16
N VAL A 301 36.71 -5.57 3.10
CA VAL A 301 37.66 -6.69 3.14
C VAL A 301 39.01 -6.18 3.67
N ARG A 302 39.48 -6.80 4.74
CA ARG A 302 40.74 -6.43 5.39
C ARG A 302 41.48 -7.64 5.96
N PRO A 303 42.81 -7.56 6.10
CA PRO A 303 43.58 -8.56 6.84
C PRO A 303 43.09 -8.71 8.27
N ASN A 304 43.11 -9.94 8.76
CA ASN A 304 42.91 -10.21 10.16
C ASN A 304 44.25 -10.06 10.92
N ASP A 305 44.51 -8.86 11.46
CA ASP A 305 45.75 -8.55 12.20
C ASP A 305 45.88 -9.24 13.58
N THR A 306 44.97 -10.15 13.92
CA THR A 306 44.99 -10.89 15.20
C THR A 306 45.87 -12.15 15.19
N LEU A 307 46.61 -12.39 14.10
CA LEU A 307 47.54 -13.52 13.91
C LEU A 307 48.98 -13.04 13.67
#